data_AF-A0A949BKB3-F1
#
_entry.id   AF-A0A949BKB3-F1
#
_cell.length_a   1.000
_cell.length_b   1.000
_cell.length_c   1.000
_cell.angle_alpha   90.00
_cell.angle_beta   90.00
_cell.angle_gamma   90.00
#
_symmetry.space_group_name_H-M   'P 1'
#
loop_
_entity.id
_entity.type
_entity.pdbx_description
1 polymer ?
#
loop_
_entity_poly.entity_id
_entity_poly.type
_entity_poly.pdbx_seq_one_letter_code
_entity_poly.pdbx_strand_id
1 'polypeptide(L)'
;MGEHFLHYPLNFLALPRLVFLGRVFIYLAFAGVSIAATVAAVFQKEVEKSSVRYWGNFNRAVRKIPALFMLGIIYAIGLFLIYIIPKLIVLHLVGSERFLTIGYYGAYFFSFIFFVVMESALVYAVAFLIVYKHGLFSSIKKSTLFFKNHFAFTLFLVFSFRVINFALVLAKFKIVSIINKFFPFFPEFTLVILGAEIFFLLISNYFIIASACHLLLTKEGNK
;
A
#
# COMPACT_ATOMS: atom_id res chain seq x y z
N MET A 1 -5.44 34.66 6.42
CA MET A 1 -5.46 33.26 6.92
C MET A 1 -4.21 32.45 6.56
N GLY A 2 -3.47 32.75 5.48
CA GLY A 2 -2.24 32.02 5.11
C GLY A 2 -1.02 32.27 6.01
N GLU A 3 -0.85 33.49 6.55
CA GLU A 3 0.31 33.86 7.37
C GLU A 3 0.38 33.10 8.70
N HIS A 4 -0.76 32.76 9.30
CA HIS A 4 -0.79 31.97 10.54
C HIS A 4 -0.22 30.55 10.39
N PHE A 5 -0.18 29.97 9.18
CA PHE A 5 0.41 28.66 8.92
C PHE A 5 1.94 28.68 8.80
N LEU A 6 2.56 29.87 8.74
CA LEU A 6 4.02 30.02 8.80
C LEU A 6 4.55 30.08 10.24
N HIS A 7 3.66 30.28 11.22
CA HIS A 7 4.03 30.37 12.63
C HIS A 7 3.91 29.03 13.35
N TYR A 8 4.92 28.73 14.17
CA TYR A 8 4.91 27.58 15.06
C TYR A 8 3.80 27.72 16.12
N PRO A 9 3.05 26.64 16.47
CA PRO A 9 3.13 25.27 15.96
C PRO A 9 2.11 24.96 14.84
N LEU A 10 1.39 25.97 14.33
CA LEU A 10 0.32 25.79 13.33
C LEU A 10 0.83 25.26 11.99
N ASN A 11 2.10 25.51 11.67
CA ASN A 11 2.82 24.88 10.55
C ASN A 11 2.78 23.33 10.61
N PHE A 12 2.78 22.72 11.80
CA PHE A 12 2.66 21.26 11.97
C PHE A 12 1.28 20.70 11.62
N LEU A 13 0.24 21.53 11.60
CA LEU A 13 -1.08 21.13 11.15
C LEU A 13 -1.18 21.05 9.61
N ALA A 14 -0.31 21.75 8.89
CA ALA A 14 -0.22 21.71 7.42
C ALA A 14 0.64 20.53 6.91
N LEU A 15 1.59 20.06 7.73
CA LEU A 15 2.50 18.96 7.41
C LEU A 15 1.80 17.67 6.93
N PRO A 16 0.71 17.19 7.54
CA PRO A 16 -0.01 16.00 7.06
C PRO A 16 -0.50 16.10 5.61
N ARG A 17 -0.87 17.31 5.14
CA ARG A 17 -1.34 17.55 3.77
C ARG A 17 -0.18 17.60 2.78
N LEU A 18 0.92 18.28 3.13
CA LEU A 18 2.15 18.31 2.34
C LEU A 18 2.76 16.91 2.19
N VAL A 19 2.81 16.16 3.29
CA VAL A 19 3.26 14.76 3.28
C VAL A 19 2.35 13.89 2.41
N PHE A 20 1.03 14.11 2.42
CA PHE A 20 0.12 13.39 1.54
C PHE A 20 0.44 13.61 0.05
N LEU A 21 0.69 14.86 -0.36
CA LEU A 21 1.06 15.19 -1.74
C LEU A 21 2.43 14.62 -2.12
N GLY A 22 3.44 14.79 -1.26
CA GLY A 22 4.79 14.25 -1.49
C GLY A 22 4.80 12.72 -1.58
N ARG A 23 3.96 12.04 -0.82
CA ARG A 23 3.79 10.57 -0.89
C ARG A 23 3.37 10.11 -2.26
N VAL A 24 2.41 10.77 -2.91
CA VAL A 24 1.93 10.36 -4.24
C VAL A 24 3.11 10.28 -5.21
N PHE A 25 3.95 11.30 -5.26
CA PHE A 25 5.14 11.33 -6.10
C PHE A 25 6.18 10.27 -5.71
N ILE A 26 6.49 10.14 -4.41
CA ILE A 26 7.47 9.16 -3.92
C ILE A 26 7.00 7.72 -4.20
N TYR A 27 5.73 7.42 -3.99
CA TYR A 27 5.18 6.07 -4.22
C TYR A 27 5.07 5.75 -5.72
N LEU A 28 4.63 6.69 -6.56
CA LEU A 28 4.52 6.46 -8.00
C LEU A 28 5.88 6.31 -8.68
N ALA A 29 6.87 7.14 -8.32
CA ALA A 29 8.18 7.11 -8.96
C ALA A 29 9.13 6.08 -8.31
N PHE A 30 9.24 6.09 -6.99
CA PHE A 30 10.28 5.33 -6.28
C PHE A 30 9.82 3.95 -5.84
N ALA A 31 8.58 3.82 -5.33
CA ALA A 31 8.08 2.54 -4.85
C ALA A 31 7.89 1.53 -6.00
N GLY A 32 7.37 1.97 -7.15
CA GLY A 32 7.20 1.07 -8.31
C GLY A 32 8.53 0.48 -8.80
N VAL A 33 9.57 1.30 -8.93
CA VAL A 33 10.91 0.87 -9.37
C VAL A 33 11.57 -0.06 -8.34
N SER A 34 11.49 0.30 -7.06
CA SER A 34 12.11 -0.48 -5.99
C SER A 34 11.42 -1.83 -5.76
N ILE A 35 10.09 -1.88 -5.85
CA ILE A 35 9.30 -3.11 -5.87
C ILE A 35 9.75 -4.02 -7.01
N ALA A 36 9.89 -3.46 -8.20
CA ALA A 36 10.28 -4.22 -9.38
C ALA A 36 11.73 -4.72 -9.30
N ALA A 37 12.63 -3.92 -8.75
CA ALA A 37 14.01 -4.31 -8.47
C ALA A 37 14.08 -5.43 -7.43
N THR A 38 13.21 -5.38 -6.41
CA THR A 38 13.11 -6.43 -5.38
C THR A 38 12.70 -7.77 -5.99
N VAL A 39 11.66 -7.77 -6.83
CA VAL A 39 11.21 -8.97 -7.54
C VAL A 39 12.29 -9.54 -8.45
N ALA A 40 13.00 -8.68 -9.19
CA ALA A 40 14.11 -9.12 -10.03
C ALA A 40 15.26 -9.70 -9.20
N ALA A 41 15.58 -9.11 -8.04
CA ALA A 41 16.61 -9.62 -7.14
C ALA A 41 16.24 -10.98 -6.53
N VAL A 42 14.99 -11.18 -6.10
CA VAL A 42 14.48 -12.47 -5.61
C VAL A 42 14.60 -13.52 -6.71
N PHE A 43 14.22 -13.20 -7.95
CA PHE A 43 14.36 -14.11 -9.08
C PHE A 43 15.81 -14.51 -9.37
N GLN A 44 16.75 -13.55 -9.37
CA GLN A 44 18.18 -13.85 -9.58
C GLN A 44 18.74 -14.79 -8.52
N LYS A 45 18.34 -14.58 -7.26
CA LYS A 45 18.82 -15.38 -6.15
C LYS A 45 18.23 -16.80 -6.16
N GLU A 46 16.92 -16.91 -6.34
CA GLU A 46 16.22 -18.20 -6.22
C GLU A 46 16.30 -19.07 -7.47
N VAL A 47 16.33 -18.46 -8.67
CA VAL A 47 16.29 -19.20 -9.95
C VAL A 47 17.65 -19.20 -10.64
N GLU A 48 18.25 -18.02 -10.85
CA GLU A 48 19.54 -17.92 -11.57
C GLU A 48 20.73 -18.35 -10.69
N LYS A 49 20.54 -18.50 -9.37
CA LYS A 49 21.57 -18.78 -8.36
C LYS A 49 22.82 -17.89 -8.52
N SER A 50 22.61 -16.65 -8.96
CA SER A 50 23.67 -15.71 -9.30
C SER A 50 23.77 -14.59 -8.25
N SER A 51 24.93 -13.92 -8.21
CA SER A 51 25.10 -12.73 -7.37
C SER A 51 24.13 -11.62 -7.81
N VAL A 52 23.41 -11.03 -6.86
CA VAL A 52 22.44 -9.97 -7.14
C VAL A 52 23.13 -8.76 -7.78
N ARG A 53 22.77 -8.44 -9.03
CA ARG A 53 23.31 -7.28 -9.75
C ARG A 53 22.34 -6.09 -9.63
N TYR A 54 22.60 -5.22 -8.66
CA TYR A 54 21.74 -4.07 -8.34
C TYR A 54 21.37 -3.21 -9.56
N TRP A 55 22.36 -2.78 -10.35
CA TRP A 55 22.13 -1.95 -11.55
C TRP A 55 21.36 -2.67 -12.66
N GLY A 56 21.58 -3.98 -12.82
CA GLY A 56 20.85 -4.79 -13.79
C GLY A 56 19.37 -4.91 -13.45
N ASN A 57 19.08 -5.16 -12.16
CA ASN A 57 17.70 -5.24 -11.64
C ASN A 57 16.98 -3.90 -11.70
N PHE A 58 17.69 -2.81 -11.41
CA PHE A 58 17.16 -1.46 -11.55
C PHE A 58 16.80 -1.14 -13.01
N ASN A 59 17.68 -1.41 -13.97
CA ASN A 59 17.38 -1.19 -15.39
C ASN A 59 16.21 -2.04 -15.90
N ARG A 60 16.10 -3.30 -15.43
CA ARG A 60 14.96 -4.17 -15.76
C ARG A 60 13.65 -3.61 -15.18
N ALA A 61 13.69 -3.05 -13.97
CA ALA A 61 12.55 -2.40 -13.33
C ALA A 61 12.11 -1.13 -14.05
N VAL A 62 13.05 -0.25 -14.43
CA VAL A 62 12.77 1.03 -15.11
C VAL A 62 12.03 0.79 -16.43
N ARG A 63 12.41 -0.23 -17.21
CA ARG A 63 11.74 -0.59 -18.46
C ARG A 63 10.28 -1.02 -18.30
N LYS A 64 9.87 -1.40 -17.09
CA LYS A 64 8.51 -1.82 -16.77
C LYS A 64 7.69 -0.74 -16.06
N ILE A 65 8.24 0.46 -15.85
CA ILE A 65 7.55 1.59 -15.20
C ILE A 65 6.16 1.84 -15.80
N PRO A 66 5.94 1.90 -17.13
CA PRO A 66 4.61 2.19 -17.67
C PRO A 66 3.56 1.14 -17.25
N ALA A 67 3.95 -0.14 -17.25
CA ALA A 67 3.10 -1.24 -16.82
C ALA A 67 2.82 -1.22 -15.31
N LEU A 68 3.84 -0.93 -14.50
CA LEU A 68 3.71 -0.80 -13.04
C LEU A 68 2.86 0.42 -12.67
N PHE A 69 2.98 1.50 -13.42
CA PHE A 69 2.18 2.70 -13.28
C PHE A 69 0.70 2.41 -13.59
N MET A 70 0.41 1.71 -14.68
CA MET A 70 -0.96 1.26 -14.99
C MET A 70 -1.53 0.33 -13.92
N LEU A 71 -0.71 -0.59 -13.39
CA LEU A 71 -1.11 -1.45 -12.27
C LEU A 71 -1.39 -0.64 -11.01
N GLY A 72 -0.57 0.39 -10.73
CA GLY A 72 -0.79 1.36 -9.66
C GLY A 72 -2.07 2.17 -9.83
N ILE A 73 -2.41 2.59 -11.06
CA ILE A 73 -3.69 3.26 -11.36
C ILE A 73 -4.87 2.32 -11.08
N ILE A 74 -4.81 1.07 -11.53
CA ILE A 74 -5.87 0.07 -11.27
C ILE A 74 -6.07 -0.09 -9.76
N TYR A 75 -4.97 -0.17 -9.02
CA TYR A 75 -5.00 -0.26 -7.56
C TYR A 75 -5.59 1.00 -6.92
N ALA A 76 -5.22 2.19 -7.40
CA ALA A 76 -5.73 3.47 -6.93
C ALA A 76 -7.23 3.66 -7.22
N ILE A 77 -7.71 3.26 -8.41
CA ILE A 77 -9.12 3.28 -8.77
C ILE A 77 -9.90 2.32 -7.87
N GLY A 78 -9.39 1.10 -7.67
CA GLY A 78 -9.98 0.13 -6.73
C GLY A 78 -10.13 0.75 -5.35
N LEU A 79 -9.04 1.29 -4.79
CA LEU A 79 -9.03 2.01 -3.52
C LEU A 79 -10.06 3.15 -3.45
N PHE A 80 -10.13 3.98 -4.49
CA PHE A 80 -11.05 5.11 -4.56
C PHE A 80 -12.51 4.65 -4.51
N LEU A 81 -12.86 3.64 -5.30
CA LEU A 81 -14.20 3.04 -5.31
C LEU A 81 -14.55 2.46 -3.93
N ILE A 82 -13.62 1.72 -3.33
CA ILE A 82 -13.79 1.10 -2.02
C ILE A 82 -13.97 2.13 -0.90
N TYR A 83 -13.37 3.32 -1.01
CA TYR A 83 -13.46 4.36 0.01
C TYR A 83 -14.70 5.25 -0.13
N ILE A 84 -15.14 5.48 -1.37
CA ILE A 84 -16.25 6.40 -1.66
C ILE A 84 -17.59 5.69 -1.60
N ILE A 85 -17.70 4.47 -2.15
CA ILE A 85 -18.98 3.76 -2.22
C ILE A 85 -19.59 3.58 -0.82
N PRO A 86 -18.86 3.12 0.22
CA PRO A 86 -19.42 2.98 1.55
C PRO A 86 -19.82 4.31 2.18
N LYS A 87 -19.07 5.40 1.94
CA LYS A 87 -19.42 6.74 2.42
C LYS A 87 -20.72 7.25 1.79
N LEU A 88 -20.90 7.05 0.48
CA LEU A 88 -22.11 7.46 -0.22
C LEU A 88 -23.33 6.67 0.28
N ILE A 89 -23.18 5.36 0.50
CA ILE A 89 -24.22 4.48 1.03
C ILE A 89 -24.64 4.92 2.45
N VAL A 90 -23.69 5.18 3.34
CA VAL A 90 -23.98 5.64 4.71
C VAL A 90 -24.66 7.02 4.71
N LEU A 91 -24.23 7.94 3.83
CA LEU A 91 -24.82 9.28 3.72
C LEU A 91 -26.29 9.24 3.25
N HIS A 92 -26.66 8.27 2.39
CA HIS A 92 -28.01 8.17 1.82
C HIS A 92 -28.98 7.31 2.66
N LEU A 93 -28.48 6.33 3.41
CA LEU A 93 -29.34 5.37 4.11
C LEU A 93 -29.55 5.65 5.59
N VAL A 94 -28.74 6.54 6.20
CA VAL A 94 -28.70 6.68 7.66
C VAL A 94 -29.15 8.07 8.10
N GLY A 95 -30.42 8.18 8.51
CA GLY A 95 -31.02 9.41 9.03
C GLY A 95 -30.78 9.70 10.52
N SER A 96 -29.89 8.97 11.21
CA SER A 96 -29.66 9.08 12.66
C SER A 96 -28.17 9.13 13.00
N GLU A 97 -27.76 10.09 13.85
CA GLU A 97 -26.36 10.34 14.22
C GLU A 97 -25.63 9.12 14.83
N ARG A 98 -26.33 8.26 15.59
CA ARG A 98 -25.74 7.05 16.17
C ARG A 98 -25.45 5.98 15.13
N PHE A 99 -26.39 5.74 14.21
CA PHE A 99 -26.19 4.82 13.10
C PHE A 99 -25.15 5.36 12.11
N LEU A 100 -25.00 6.69 12.02
CA LEU A 100 -24.01 7.35 11.17
C LEU A 100 -22.60 7.00 11.62
N THR A 101 -22.36 6.99 12.94
CA THR A 101 -21.06 6.67 13.52
C THR A 101 -20.71 5.18 13.33
N ILE A 102 -21.62 4.26 13.64
CA ILE A 102 -21.41 2.82 13.45
C ILE A 102 -21.27 2.48 11.97
N GLY A 103 -22.12 3.06 11.11
CA GLY A 103 -22.05 2.92 9.66
C GLY A 103 -20.73 3.45 9.09
N TYR A 104 -20.23 4.57 9.61
CA TYR A 104 -18.94 5.13 9.21
C TYR A 104 -17.80 4.17 9.56
N TYR A 105 -17.64 3.76 10.82
CA TYR A 105 -16.55 2.82 11.19
C TYR A 105 -16.69 1.45 10.51
N GLY A 106 -17.93 0.94 10.35
CA GLY A 106 -18.20 -0.28 9.60
C GLY A 106 -17.80 -0.17 8.13
N ALA A 107 -18.06 0.98 7.50
CA ALA A 107 -17.60 1.30 6.15
C ALA A 107 -16.06 1.27 6.06
N TYR A 108 -15.32 1.90 6.98
CA TYR A 108 -13.85 1.83 6.97
C TYR A 108 -13.32 0.41 7.13
N PHE A 109 -13.93 -0.38 8.00
CA PHE A 109 -13.51 -1.76 8.22
C PHE A 109 -13.79 -2.63 6.99
N PHE A 110 -14.96 -2.48 6.36
CA PHE A 110 -15.28 -3.17 5.12
C PHE A 110 -14.35 -2.74 3.98
N SER A 111 -14.07 -1.44 3.87
CA SER A 111 -13.09 -0.91 2.93
C SER A 111 -11.71 -1.53 3.13
N PHE A 112 -11.28 -1.69 4.38
CA PHE A 112 -10.02 -2.33 4.71
C PHE A 112 -9.98 -3.81 4.31
N ILE A 113 -11.02 -4.59 4.64
CA ILE A 113 -11.10 -6.01 4.25
C ILE A 113 -11.04 -6.15 2.73
N PHE A 114 -11.86 -5.38 2.02
CA PHE A 114 -11.90 -5.45 0.56
C PHE A 114 -10.55 -5.07 -0.05
N PHE A 115 -9.90 -4.04 0.49
CA PHE A 115 -8.55 -3.65 0.09
C PHE A 115 -7.55 -4.80 0.24
N VAL A 116 -7.55 -5.49 1.38
CA VAL A 116 -6.68 -6.65 1.61
C VAL A 116 -6.95 -7.76 0.60
N VAL A 117 -8.22 -8.06 0.30
CA VAL A 117 -8.58 -9.09 -0.68
C VAL A 117 -8.12 -8.69 -2.09
N MET A 118 -8.37 -7.45 -2.50
CA MET A 118 -7.98 -6.94 -3.82
C MET A 118 -6.46 -6.95 -3.97
N GLU A 119 -5.72 -6.50 -2.94
CA GLU A 119 -4.27 -6.53 -2.94
C GLU A 119 -3.74 -7.96 -3.01
N SER A 120 -4.31 -8.87 -2.23
CA SER A 120 -3.92 -10.30 -2.25
C SER A 120 -4.13 -10.93 -3.63
N ALA A 121 -5.18 -10.53 -4.35
CA ALA A 121 -5.44 -11.00 -5.70
C ALA A 121 -4.41 -10.46 -6.73
N LEU A 122 -3.87 -9.26 -6.50
CA LEU A 122 -2.98 -8.57 -7.43
C LEU A 122 -1.50 -8.65 -7.09
N VAL A 123 -1.14 -9.11 -5.89
CA VAL A 123 0.24 -9.09 -5.38
C VAL A 123 1.24 -9.82 -6.29
N TYR A 124 0.81 -10.91 -6.94
CA TYR A 124 1.66 -11.70 -7.83
C TYR A 124 1.79 -11.11 -9.24
N ALA A 125 0.92 -10.16 -9.63
CA ALA A 125 0.91 -9.59 -10.97
C ALA A 125 2.24 -8.89 -11.28
N VAL A 126 2.86 -8.27 -10.29
CA VAL A 126 4.21 -7.66 -10.41
C VAL A 126 5.25 -8.72 -10.80
N ALA A 127 5.22 -9.88 -10.15
CA ALA A 127 6.14 -10.98 -10.44
C ALA A 127 5.90 -11.58 -11.83
N PHE A 128 4.65 -11.83 -12.22
CA PHE A 128 4.33 -12.28 -13.58
C PHE A 128 4.76 -11.29 -14.67
N LEU A 129 4.68 -10.00 -14.39
CA LEU A 129 5.03 -8.94 -15.34
C LEU A 129 6.54 -8.79 -15.54
N ILE A 130 7.32 -8.99 -14.47
CA ILE A 130 8.78 -8.78 -14.46
C ILE A 130 9.54 -10.07 -14.77
N VAL A 131 9.22 -11.16 -14.07
CA VAL A 131 9.93 -12.43 -14.17
C VAL A 131 9.52 -13.17 -15.43
N TYR A 132 8.21 -13.43 -15.55
CA TYR A 132 7.66 -14.19 -16.66
C TYR A 132 7.34 -13.33 -17.89
N LYS A 133 7.59 -12.01 -17.82
CA LYS A 133 7.42 -11.04 -18.91
C LYS A 133 6.01 -11.02 -19.53
N HIS A 134 4.98 -11.38 -18.78
CA HIS A 134 3.60 -11.33 -19.26
C HIS A 134 3.13 -9.90 -19.52
N GLY A 135 2.16 -9.73 -20.43
CA GLY A 135 1.44 -8.46 -20.58
C GLY A 135 0.62 -8.12 -19.33
N LEU A 136 0.20 -6.85 -19.18
CA LEU A 136 -0.51 -6.36 -17.99
C LEU A 136 -1.75 -7.22 -17.62
N PHE A 137 -2.68 -7.38 -18.57
CA PHE A 137 -3.91 -8.14 -18.35
C PHE A 137 -3.66 -9.63 -18.11
N SER A 138 -2.68 -10.21 -18.81
CA SER A 138 -2.27 -11.60 -18.59
C SER A 138 -1.69 -11.80 -17.20
N SER A 139 -0.89 -10.84 -16.72
CA SER A 139 -0.29 -10.85 -15.37
C SER A 139 -1.36 -10.75 -14.29
N ILE A 140 -2.36 -9.88 -14.47
CA ILE A 140 -3.51 -9.76 -13.54
C ILE A 140 -4.28 -11.08 -13.51
N LYS A 141 -4.66 -11.62 -14.67
CA LYS A 141 -5.40 -12.89 -14.75
C LYS A 141 -4.65 -14.04 -14.07
N LYS A 142 -3.36 -14.18 -14.34
CA LYS A 142 -2.51 -15.20 -13.71
C LYS A 142 -2.36 -14.98 -12.21
N SER A 143 -2.19 -13.73 -11.77
CA SER A 143 -2.14 -13.37 -10.35
C SER A 143 -3.39 -13.79 -9.61
N THR A 144 -4.57 -13.46 -10.14
CA THR A 144 -5.86 -13.82 -9.52
C THR A 144 -6.06 -15.34 -9.50
N LEU A 145 -5.65 -16.05 -10.55
CA LEU A 145 -5.72 -17.51 -10.60
C LEU A 145 -4.80 -18.16 -9.56
N PHE A 146 -3.57 -17.65 -9.42
CA PHE A 146 -2.61 -18.14 -8.43
C PHE A 146 -3.09 -17.85 -7.00
N PHE A 147 -3.66 -16.66 -6.77
CA PHE A 147 -4.29 -16.27 -5.51
C PHE A 147 -5.42 -17.23 -5.13
N LYS A 148 -6.30 -17.63 -6.07
CA LYS A 148 -7.37 -18.59 -5.80
C LYS A 148 -6.84 -19.91 -5.22
N ASN A 149 -5.70 -20.39 -5.73
CA ASN A 149 -5.10 -21.65 -5.28
C ASN A 149 -4.35 -21.51 -3.94
N HIS A 150 -3.92 -20.31 -3.58
CA HIS A 150 -3.16 -20.02 -2.36
C HIS A 150 -3.85 -18.96 -1.50
N PHE A 151 -5.20 -18.99 -1.48
CA PHE A 151 -6.03 -17.91 -0.94
C PHE A 151 -5.70 -17.62 0.52
N ALA A 152 -5.77 -18.65 1.38
CA ALA A 152 -5.58 -18.49 2.82
C ALA A 152 -4.18 -17.96 3.16
N PHE A 153 -3.13 -18.50 2.54
CA PHE A 153 -1.76 -18.08 2.80
C PHE A 153 -1.50 -16.65 2.34
N THR A 154 -1.93 -16.30 1.12
CA THR A 154 -1.75 -14.95 0.57
C THR A 154 -2.52 -13.93 1.40
N LEU A 155 -3.76 -14.25 1.76
CA LEU A 155 -4.61 -13.36 2.53
C LEU A 155 -4.05 -13.16 3.94
N PHE A 156 -3.60 -14.21 4.62
CA PHE A 156 -2.95 -14.08 5.92
C PHE A 156 -1.70 -13.21 5.85
N LEU A 157 -0.86 -13.42 4.84
CA LEU A 157 0.36 -12.66 4.62
C LEU A 157 0.06 -11.17 4.43
N VAL A 158 -0.82 -10.81 3.49
CA VAL A 158 -1.17 -9.41 3.24
C VAL A 158 -1.89 -8.81 4.45
N PHE A 159 -2.85 -9.53 5.04
CA PHE A 159 -3.61 -9.05 6.19
C PHE A 159 -2.71 -8.70 7.38
N SER A 160 -1.77 -9.58 7.74
CA SER A 160 -0.88 -9.38 8.90
C SER A 160 -0.11 -8.05 8.82
N PHE A 161 0.46 -7.72 7.66
CA PHE A 161 1.18 -6.48 7.43
C PHE A 161 0.24 -5.28 7.26
N ARG A 162 -0.96 -5.47 6.68
CA ARG A 162 -1.92 -4.39 6.46
C ARG A 162 -2.66 -3.99 7.72
N VAL A 163 -2.86 -4.89 8.69
CA VAL A 163 -3.44 -4.53 10.00
C VAL A 163 -2.56 -3.52 10.74
N ILE A 164 -1.24 -3.70 10.70
CA ILE A 164 -0.29 -2.76 11.32
C ILE A 164 -0.42 -1.37 10.66
N ASN A 165 -0.43 -1.33 9.32
CA ASN A 165 -0.62 -0.08 8.58
C ASN A 165 -1.97 0.56 8.88
N PHE A 166 -3.04 -0.23 8.99
CA PHE A 166 -4.37 0.26 9.32
C PHE A 166 -4.42 0.88 10.72
N ALA A 167 -3.77 0.27 11.70
CA ALA A 167 -3.64 0.84 13.04
C ALA A 167 -2.93 2.21 13.03
N LEU A 168 -1.86 2.35 12.24
CA LEU A 168 -1.15 3.63 12.07
C LEU A 168 -2.01 4.71 11.40
N VAL A 169 -2.82 4.33 10.40
CA VAL A 169 -3.79 5.24 9.76
C VAL A 169 -4.87 5.69 10.75
N LEU A 170 -5.38 4.78 11.59
CA LEU A 170 -6.33 5.15 12.64
C LEU A 170 -5.71 6.10 13.68
N ALA A 171 -4.45 5.88 14.06
CA ALA A 171 -3.72 6.79 14.94
C ALA A 171 -3.60 8.20 14.34
N LYS A 172 -3.41 8.30 13.02
CA LYS A 172 -3.38 9.59 12.29
C LYS A 172 -4.71 10.35 12.35
N PHE A 173 -5.86 9.66 12.29
CA PHE A 173 -7.16 10.34 12.45
C PHE A 173 -7.33 10.92 13.85
N LYS A 174 -6.68 10.35 14.87
CA LYS A 174 -6.69 10.86 16.24
C LYS A 174 -5.47 11.71 16.58
N ILE A 175 -4.61 12.06 15.62
CA ILE A 175 -3.32 12.71 15.89
C ILE A 175 -3.47 14.02 16.65
N VAL A 176 -4.46 14.85 16.30
CA VAL A 176 -4.75 16.11 17.00
C VAL A 176 -5.18 15.85 18.44
N SER A 177 -5.98 14.82 18.67
CA SER A 177 -6.42 14.41 20.01
C SER A 177 -5.28 13.83 20.84
N ILE A 178 -4.37 13.07 20.21
CA ILE A 178 -3.19 12.48 20.86
C ILE A 178 -2.19 13.58 21.25
N ILE A 179 -1.92 14.53 20.35
CA ILE A 179 -1.03 15.67 20.60
C ILE A 179 -1.60 16.51 21.75
N ASN A 180 -2.88 16.89 21.67
CA ASN A 180 -3.49 17.74 22.70
C ASN A 180 -3.55 17.07 24.09
N LYS A 181 -3.64 15.73 24.15
CA LYS A 181 -3.82 14.99 25.41
C LYS A 181 -2.51 14.50 26.04
N PHE A 182 -1.53 14.10 25.24
CA PHE A 182 -0.31 13.45 25.72
C PHE A 182 0.97 14.23 25.43
N PHE A 183 0.98 15.05 24.38
CA PHE A 183 2.17 15.77 23.94
C PHE A 183 1.86 17.23 23.55
N PRO A 184 1.17 18.01 24.41
CA PRO A 184 0.73 19.36 24.06
C PRO A 184 1.89 20.33 23.78
N PHE A 185 3.10 20.01 24.25
CA PHE A 185 4.31 20.81 24.06
C PHE A 185 5.26 20.28 22.97
N PHE A 186 4.93 19.15 22.31
CA PHE A 186 5.79 18.50 21.31
C PHE A 186 5.04 18.23 19.99
N PRO A 187 4.73 19.28 19.19
CA PRO A 187 4.13 19.12 17.87
C PRO A 187 5.01 18.32 16.89
N GLU A 188 6.32 18.21 17.15
CA GLU A 188 7.27 17.37 16.42
C GLU A 188 6.91 15.88 16.45
N PHE A 189 6.15 15.45 17.46
CA PHE A 189 5.63 14.08 17.54
C PHE A 189 4.79 13.71 16.31
N THR A 190 4.15 14.70 15.67
CA THR A 190 3.43 14.54 14.40
C THR A 190 4.37 14.04 13.29
N LEU A 191 5.60 14.56 13.22
CA LEU A 191 6.60 14.13 12.24
C LEU A 191 7.04 12.69 12.50
N VAL A 192 7.19 12.29 13.77
CA VAL A 192 7.55 10.93 14.15
C VAL A 192 6.48 9.94 13.69
N ILE A 193 5.20 10.23 13.95
CA ILE A 193 4.09 9.38 13.50
C ILE A 193 4.03 9.31 11.97
N LEU A 194 4.14 10.46 11.28
CA LEU A 194 4.08 10.49 9.81
C LEU A 194 5.27 9.77 9.16
N GLY A 195 6.45 9.87 9.76
CA GLY A 195 7.67 9.19 9.34
C GLY A 195 7.59 7.69 9.57
N ALA A 196 7.14 7.26 10.76
CA ALA A 196 6.89 5.87 11.08
C ALA A 196 5.88 5.24 10.11
N GLU A 197 4.78 5.92 9.81
CA GLU A 197 3.78 5.47 8.83
C GLU A 197 4.41 5.20 7.45
N ILE A 198 5.22 6.14 6.93
CA ILE A 198 5.90 5.97 5.62
C ILE A 198 6.88 4.80 5.65
N PHE A 199 7.67 4.70 6.72
CA PHE A 199 8.67 3.66 6.89
C PHE A 199 8.03 2.27 6.96
N PHE A 200 7.02 2.09 7.81
CA PHE A 200 6.29 0.82 7.93
C PHE A 200 5.56 0.46 6.63
N LEU A 201 5.00 1.44 5.92
CA LEU A 201 4.34 1.22 4.64
C LEU A 201 5.34 0.73 3.57
N LEU A 202 6.53 1.34 3.49
CA LEU A 202 7.59 0.87 2.59
C LEU A 202 8.04 -0.55 2.94
N ILE A 203 8.37 -0.80 4.21
CA ILE A 203 8.84 -2.11 4.68
C ILE A 203 7.81 -3.19 4.40
N SER A 204 6.55 -2.96 4.80
CA SER A 204 5.47 -3.93 4.57
C SER A 204 5.28 -4.24 3.09
N ASN A 205 5.35 -3.23 2.20
CA ASN A 205 5.26 -3.45 0.76
C ASN A 205 6.40 -4.36 0.25
N TYR A 206 7.65 -4.12 0.68
CA TYR A 206 8.77 -4.98 0.30
C TYR A 206 8.60 -6.41 0.79
N PHE A 207 8.23 -6.59 2.06
CA PHE A 207 8.02 -7.93 2.64
C PHE A 207 6.88 -8.68 1.95
N ILE A 208 5.75 -8.01 1.71
CA ILE A 208 4.61 -8.60 1.02
C ILE A 208 5.02 -9.09 -0.37
N ILE A 209 5.68 -8.23 -1.15
CA ILE A 209 6.02 -8.53 -2.54
C ILE A 209 7.16 -9.55 -2.65
N ALA A 210 8.19 -9.43 -1.82
CA ALA A 210 9.30 -10.39 -1.80
C ALA A 210 8.80 -11.79 -1.43
N SER A 211 7.95 -11.89 -0.39
CA SER A 211 7.39 -13.17 0.06
C SER A 211 6.42 -13.75 -0.97
N ALA A 212 5.57 -12.92 -1.59
CA ALA A 212 4.69 -13.33 -2.68
C ALA A 212 5.49 -13.83 -3.89
N CYS A 213 6.55 -13.12 -4.27
CA CYS A 213 7.45 -13.53 -5.34
C CYS A 213 8.12 -14.87 -5.01
N HIS A 214 8.65 -15.03 -3.80
CA HIS A 214 9.27 -16.28 -3.36
C HIS A 214 8.27 -17.45 -3.39
N LEU A 215 7.05 -17.26 -2.88
CA LEU A 215 6.00 -18.29 -2.94
C LEU A 215 5.67 -18.68 -4.38
N LEU A 216 5.53 -17.68 -5.27
CA LEU A 216 5.26 -17.92 -6.69
C LEU A 216 6.36 -18.77 -7.31
N LEU A 217 7.63 -18.40 -7.10
CA LEU A 217 8.78 -19.12 -7.66
C LEU A 217 8.88 -20.54 -7.10
N THR A 218 8.60 -20.74 -5.80
CA THR A 218 8.64 -22.07 -5.17
C THR A 218 7.55 -23.00 -5.71
N LYS A 219 6.37 -22.46 -6.07
CA LYS A 219 5.21 -23.26 -6.50
C LYS A 219 5.10 -23.43 -8.01
N GLU A 220 5.54 -22.47 -8.80
CA GLU A 220 5.58 -22.58 -10.27
C GLU A 220 6.94 -23.03 -10.81
N GLY A 221 8.05 -22.76 -10.14
CA GLY A 221 9.39 -23.19 -10.57
C GLY A 221 9.68 -24.68 -10.30
N ASN A 222 8.83 -25.37 -9.55
CA ASN A 222 8.88 -26.82 -9.34
C ASN A 222 7.96 -27.60 -10.31
N LYS A 223 7.55 -26.98 -11.43
CA LYS A 223 6.85 -27.61 -12.55
C LYS A 223 7.70 -27.47 -13.80
#